data_AF-A0A450SZH4-F1
#
_entry.id   AF-A0A450SZH4-F1
#
_cell.length_a   1.000
_cell.length_b   1.000
_cell.length_c   1.000
_cell.angle_alpha   90.00
_cell.angle_beta   90.00
_cell.angle_gamma   90.00
#
_symmetry.space_group_name_H-M   'P 1'
#
loop_
_entity.id
_entity.type
_entity.pdbx_description
1 polymer ?
#
loop_
_entity_poly.entity_id
_entity_poly.type
_entity_poly.pdbx_seq_one_letter_code
_entity_poly.pdbx_strand_id
1 'polypeptide(L)'
;MDATATQSFDSLGTEKSGGISLPDERDELGLTPEMREDIDRRLAIAQEQIRNGQYRTLDDESTREFLDRAYARSKKLLDSKLDH
;
A
#
# COMPACT_ATOMS: atom_id res chain seq x y z
N MET A 1 -26.38 -21.63 -23.40
CA MET A 1 -24.94 -21.97 -23.31
C MET A 1 -24.21 -20.76 -23.82
N ASP A 2 -23.86 -19.86 -22.90
CA ASP A 2 -23.25 -18.57 -23.21
C ASP A 2 -21.77 -18.73 -23.52
N ALA A 3 -21.35 -18.13 -24.63
CA ALA A 3 -19.98 -18.12 -25.10
C ALA A 3 -19.17 -17.08 -24.31
N THR A 4 -18.22 -17.56 -23.51
CA THR A 4 -17.22 -16.70 -22.85
C THR A 4 -16.14 -16.33 -23.86
N ALA A 5 -16.00 -15.03 -24.11
CA ALA A 5 -14.94 -14.47 -24.93
C ALA A 5 -13.60 -14.61 -24.20
N THR A 6 -12.75 -15.51 -24.69
CA THR A 6 -11.34 -15.61 -24.31
C THR A 6 -10.60 -14.38 -24.84
N GLN A 7 -10.28 -13.42 -23.96
CA GLN A 7 -9.35 -12.35 -24.30
C GLN A 7 -7.92 -12.91 -24.25
N SER A 8 -7.43 -13.27 -25.43
CA SER A 8 -6.04 -13.61 -25.69
C SER A 8 -5.21 -12.33 -25.61
N PHE A 9 -4.34 -12.22 -24.59
CA PHE A 9 -3.26 -11.23 -24.58
C PHE A 9 -2.03 -11.90 -25.17
N ASP A 10 -1.92 -11.87 -26.49
CA ASP A 10 -0.71 -12.30 -27.15
C ASP A 10 0.27 -11.13 -27.31
N SER A 11 1.47 -11.37 -26.79
CA SER A 11 2.75 -10.82 -27.20
C SER A 11 3.04 -9.32 -27.01
N LEU A 12 3.78 -9.02 -25.95
CA LEU A 12 4.95 -8.15 -26.09
C LEU A 12 6.22 -8.96 -25.76
N GLY A 13 6.95 -9.31 -26.81
CA GLY A 13 8.15 -10.12 -26.74
C GLY A 13 9.37 -9.37 -26.19
N THR A 14 10.06 -10.07 -25.29
CA THR A 14 11.52 -10.25 -25.27
C THR A 14 12.41 -9.09 -24.82
N GLU A 15 12.70 -9.05 -23.52
CA GLU A 15 14.10 -8.88 -23.09
C GLU A 15 14.38 -9.70 -21.82
N LYS A 16 15.33 -10.65 -21.93
CA LYS A 16 15.88 -11.39 -20.80
C LYS A 16 16.67 -10.41 -19.92
N SER A 17 16.08 -9.93 -18.85
CA SER A 17 16.84 -9.50 -17.68
C SER A 17 16.66 -10.56 -16.61
N GLY A 18 17.78 -11.06 -16.06
CA GLY A 18 17.82 -12.09 -15.04
C GLY A 18 17.22 -11.61 -13.72
N GLY A 19 15.91 -11.40 -13.70
CA GLY A 19 15.12 -11.16 -12.52
C GLY A 19 14.98 -12.46 -11.77
N ILE A 20 15.39 -12.47 -10.51
CA ILE A 20 15.13 -13.53 -9.56
C ILE A 20 13.61 -13.80 -9.61
N SER A 21 13.20 -14.94 -10.15
CA SER A 21 11.83 -15.43 -9.99
C SER A 21 11.62 -15.74 -8.52
N LEU A 22 11.15 -14.74 -7.77
CA LEU A 22 10.58 -14.98 -6.45
C LEU A 22 9.37 -15.89 -6.64
N PRO A 23 9.22 -16.95 -5.82
CA PRO A 23 8.06 -17.82 -5.92
C PRO A 23 6.79 -16.98 -5.75
N ASP A 24 5.88 -17.15 -6.71
CA ASP A 24 4.56 -16.54 -6.77
C ASP A 24 3.61 -17.23 -5.78
N GLU A 25 4.00 -17.32 -4.51
CA GLU A 25 3.10 -17.74 -3.43
C GLU A 25 2.58 -16.51 -2.71
N ARG A 26 1.99 -15.61 -3.51
CA ARG A 26 1.04 -14.65 -2.97
C ARG A 26 -0.18 -15.43 -2.52
N ASP A 27 -0.67 -15.12 -1.35
CA ASP A 27 -1.92 -15.69 -0.85
C ASP A 27 -3.15 -15.18 -1.63
N GLU A 28 -4.34 -15.59 -1.19
CA GLU A 28 -5.63 -15.13 -1.73
C GLU A 28 -5.82 -13.60 -1.67
N LEU A 29 -5.05 -12.90 -0.82
CA LEU A 29 -5.04 -11.45 -0.64
C LEU A 29 -3.90 -10.76 -1.41
N GLY A 30 -3.12 -11.50 -2.19
CA GLY A 30 -1.99 -10.98 -2.94
C GLY A 30 -0.75 -10.66 -2.09
N LEU A 31 -0.69 -11.08 -0.83
CA LEU A 31 0.39 -10.77 0.12
C LEU A 31 1.48 -11.83 0.06
N THR A 32 2.72 -11.39 0.13
CA THR A 32 3.87 -12.28 0.35
C THR A 32 3.95 -12.70 1.82
N PRO A 33 4.64 -13.81 2.14
CA PRO A 33 4.90 -14.20 3.53
C PRO A 33 5.57 -13.08 4.36
N GLU A 34 6.51 -12.34 3.77
CA GLU A 34 7.19 -11.21 4.44
C GLU A 34 6.22 -10.08 4.77
N MET A 35 5.30 -9.74 3.86
CA MET A 35 4.27 -8.72 4.11
C MET A 35 3.34 -9.15 5.24
N ARG A 36 2.96 -10.43 5.30
CA ARG A 36 2.15 -10.97 6.41
C ARG A 36 2.86 -10.82 7.75
N GLU A 37 4.13 -11.22 7.82
CA GLU A 37 4.89 -11.13 9.06
C GLU A 37 5.05 -9.67 9.53
N ASP A 38 5.30 -8.73 8.61
CA ASP A 38 5.37 -7.31 8.94
C ASP A 38 4.02 -6.76 9.43
N ILE A 39 2.92 -7.16 8.80
CA ILE A 39 1.56 -6.80 9.24
C ILE A 39 1.30 -7.32 10.65
N ASP A 40 1.54 -8.61 10.90
CA ASP A 40 1.31 -9.24 12.22
C ASP A 40 2.14 -8.57 13.31
N ARG A 41 3.42 -8.27 13.02
CA ARG A 41 4.32 -7.55 13.93
C ARG A 41 3.77 -6.17 14.28
N ARG A 42 3.31 -5.40 13.29
CA ARG A 42 2.75 -4.06 13.49
C ARG A 42 1.43 -4.11 14.26
N LEU A 43 0.59 -5.11 13.99
CA LEU A 43 -0.65 -5.35 14.75
C LEU A 43 -0.37 -5.63 16.22
N ALA A 44 0.61 -6.49 16.53
CA ALA A 44 0.98 -6.78 17.91
C ALA A 44 1.46 -5.52 18.66
N ILE A 45 2.28 -4.69 18.01
CA ILE A 45 2.75 -3.41 18.59
C ILE A 45 1.56 -2.47 18.83
N ALA A 46 0.68 -2.30 17.84
CA ALA A 46 -0.47 -1.40 17.95
C ALA A 46 -1.43 -1.86 19.07
N GLN A 47 -1.67 -3.16 19.19
CA GLN A 47 -2.47 -3.72 20.27
C GLN A 47 -1.87 -3.41 21.65
N GLU A 48 -0.56 -3.56 21.81
CA GLU A 48 0.13 -3.25 23.06
C GLU A 48 0.09 -1.74 23.38
N GLN A 49 0.26 -0.88 22.37
CA GLN A 49 0.09 0.57 22.54
C GLN A 49 -1.32 0.94 22.98
N ILE A 50 -2.35 0.30 22.41
CA ILE A 50 -3.75 0.52 22.81
C ILE A 50 -3.96 0.09 24.27
N ARG A 51 -3.47 -1.09 24.66
CA ARG A 51 -3.55 -1.58 26.05
C ARG A 51 -2.88 -0.64 27.04
N ASN A 52 -1.75 -0.05 26.65
CA ASN A 52 -0.98 0.87 27.47
C ASN A 52 -1.48 2.32 27.41
N GLY A 53 -2.59 2.59 26.71
CA GLY A 53 -3.13 3.94 26.55
C GLY A 53 -2.28 4.86 25.67
N GLN A 54 -1.28 4.32 24.97
CA GLN A 54 -0.36 5.05 24.09
C GLN A 54 -0.94 5.21 22.67
N TYR A 55 -2.20 5.61 22.57
CA TYR A 55 -2.87 5.85 21.31
C TYR A 55 -3.50 7.23 21.29
N ARG A 56 -3.68 7.79 20.09
CA ARG A 56 -4.45 9.02 19.88
C ARG A 56 -5.84 8.65 19.37
N THR A 57 -6.87 9.29 19.89
CA THR A 57 -8.23 9.18 19.35
C THR A 57 -8.30 9.78 17.95
N LEU A 58 -9.09 9.15 17.08
CA LEU A 58 -9.41 9.67 15.74
C LEU A 58 -10.70 10.51 15.80
N ASP A 59 -10.68 11.55 16.63
CA ASP A 59 -11.74 12.54 16.73
C ASP A 59 -11.68 13.56 15.56
N ASP A 60 -12.69 14.44 15.50
CA ASP A 60 -12.79 15.45 14.44
C ASP A 60 -11.58 16.40 14.40
N GLU A 61 -11.02 16.74 15.57
CA GLU A 61 -9.85 17.60 15.68
C GLU A 61 -8.59 16.94 15.11
N SER A 62 -8.29 15.72 15.54
CA SER A 62 -7.15 14.95 15.03
C SER A 62 -7.25 14.68 13.53
N THR A 63 -8.47 14.43 13.04
CA THR A 63 -8.74 14.23 11.62
C THR A 63 -8.47 15.51 10.84
N ARG A 64 -8.95 16.65 11.33
CA ARG A 64 -8.71 17.95 10.71
C ARG A 64 -7.23 18.30 10.67
N GLU A 65 -6.49 18.12 11.76
CA GLU A 65 -5.05 18.34 11.80
C GLU A 65 -4.30 17.49 10.78
N PHE A 66 -4.69 16.22 10.64
CA PHE A 66 -4.10 15.32 9.66
C PHE A 66 -4.34 15.83 8.24
N LEU A 67 -5.58 16.21 7.91
CA LEU A 67 -5.95 16.73 6.60
C LEU A 67 -5.21 18.04 6.27
N ASP A 68 -5.11 18.95 7.22
CA ASP A 68 -4.40 20.22 7.04
C ASP A 68 -2.91 19.98 6.74
N ARG A 69 -2.27 19.06 7.47
CA ARG A 69 -0.87 18.67 7.21
C ARG A 69 -0.70 18.00 5.84
N ALA A 70 -1.62 17.11 5.47
CA ALA A 70 -1.60 16.44 4.18
C ALA A 70 -1.76 17.45 3.02
N TYR A 71 -2.70 18.39 3.16
CA TYR A 71 -2.91 19.47 2.21
C TYR A 71 -1.67 20.35 2.07
N ALA A 72 -1.07 20.80 3.19
CA ALA A 72 0.15 21.61 3.16
C ALA A 72 1.31 20.89 2.46
N ARG A 73 1.47 19.58 2.70
CA ARG A 73 2.48 18.76 2.01
C ARG A 73 2.20 18.67 0.50
N SER A 74 0.95 18.42 0.12
CA SER A 74 0.53 18.37 -1.27
C SER A 74 0.82 19.69 -2.00
N LYS A 75 0.41 20.81 -1.38
CA LYS A 75 0.65 22.15 -1.92
C LYS A 75 2.15 22.41 -2.15
N LYS A 76 3.00 22.11 -1.16
CA LYS A 76 4.45 22.26 -1.30
C LYS A 76 5.02 21.45 -2.48
N LEU A 77 4.52 20.25 -2.72
CA LEU A 77 4.94 19.41 -3.84
C LEU A 77 4.48 19.95 -5.20
N LEU A 78 3.32 20.59 -5.26
CA LEU A 78 2.79 21.22 -6.47
C LEU A 78 3.53 22.52 -6.79
N ASP A 79 3.72 23.38 -5.79
CA ASP A 79 4.43 24.65 -5.93
C ASP A 79 5.89 24.39 -6.36
N SER A 80 6.57 23.42 -5.75
CA SER A 80 7.92 23.00 -6.13
C SER A 80 8.05 22.39 -7.54
N LYS A 81 6.95 21.97 -8.17
CA LYS A 81 6.94 21.46 -9.55
C LYS A 81 6.69 22.56 -10.58
N LEU A 82 6.17 23.72 -10.17
CA LEU A 82 5.88 24.85 -11.06
C LEU A 82 7.09 25.79 -11.23
N ASP A 83 8.10 25.68 -10.38
CA ASP A 83 9.34 26.46 -10.44
C ASP A 83 10.43 25.84 -11.35
N HIS A 84 10.08 24.86 -12.19
CA HIS A 84 10.97 24.17 -13.14
C HIS A 84 10.57 24.35 -14.60
#